data_AF-F2LAT8-F1
#
_entry.id   AF-F2LAT8-F1
#
_cell.length_a   1.000
_cell.length_b   1.000
_cell.length_c   1.000
_cell.angle_alpha   90.00
_cell.angle_beta   90.00
_cell.angle_gamma   90.00
#
_symmetry.space_group_name_H-M   'P 1'
#
loop_
_entity.id
_entity.type
_entity.pdbx_description
1 polymer ?
#
loop_
_entity_poly.entity_id
_entity_poly.type
_entity_poly.pdbx_seq_one_letter_code
_entity_poly.pdbx_strand_id
1 'polypeptide(L)'
;MPDLFGNLGNLLHRAKFTEQEEKNIRKILESPEIEKILSREESERIKERADLKKQLDTVDSRHQPNIERAAQEFRDADEALKKARNHLNEAIQKHALALQLMRGSELQKLEESSEIRKQLYEGRDRRIDDFLFHLSDANERIRHMATITEFRGKIWGTGIPTVQYESNLESVKEALGVIAEAMDSIRAAALLPISRNELSELMTGWTHKITPLFKKFEVLCPYVDANGDVKIDYQISMSEAISKVQGELTPDPAQNSSGREPARRQRISP
;
A
#
# COMPACT_ATOMS: atom_id res chain seq x y z
N MET A 1 82.43 -20.70 -29.58
CA MET A 1 82.44 -22.11 -30.00
C MET A 1 83.41 -22.91 -29.12
N PRO A 2 83.05 -23.32 -27.91
CA PRO A 2 83.80 -24.35 -27.17
C PRO A 2 83.25 -25.74 -27.53
N ASP A 3 84.16 -26.68 -27.81
CA ASP A 3 83.97 -28.14 -27.73
C ASP A 3 82.99 -28.88 -28.65
N LEU A 4 82.75 -28.40 -29.87
CA LEU A 4 82.25 -29.31 -30.92
C LEU A 4 83.31 -30.38 -31.25
N PHE A 5 84.58 -30.00 -31.34
CA PHE A 5 85.68 -30.93 -31.65
C PHE A 5 86.16 -31.75 -30.44
N GLY A 6 86.07 -31.19 -29.22
CA GLY A 6 86.47 -31.87 -27.98
C GLY A 6 85.56 -33.07 -27.63
N ASN A 7 84.27 -33.00 -27.97
CA ASN A 7 83.31 -34.08 -27.70
C ASN A 7 83.16 -35.07 -28.86
N LEU A 8 83.69 -34.73 -30.04
CA LEU A 8 83.65 -35.56 -31.25
C LEU A 8 84.56 -36.79 -31.12
N GLY A 9 85.73 -36.67 -30.48
CA GLY A 9 86.63 -37.79 -30.22
C GLY A 9 86.00 -38.89 -29.35
N ASN A 10 85.24 -38.51 -28.32
CA ASN A 10 84.51 -39.45 -27.46
C ASN A 10 83.31 -40.10 -28.16
N LEU A 11 82.68 -39.40 -29.11
CA LEU A 11 81.53 -39.89 -29.87
C LEU A 11 81.97 -40.88 -30.96
N LEU A 12 83.11 -40.61 -31.62
CA LEU A 12 83.72 -41.49 -32.62
C LEU A 12 84.30 -42.77 -31.99
N HIS A 13 84.92 -42.68 -30.82
CA HIS A 13 85.39 -43.86 -30.07
C HIS A 13 84.25 -44.80 -29.64
N ARG A 14 83.08 -44.26 -29.25
CA ARG A 14 81.91 -45.06 -28.85
C ARG A 14 81.23 -45.77 -30.02
N ALA A 15 81.39 -45.25 -31.24
CA ALA A 15 80.75 -45.80 -32.44
C ALA A 15 81.54 -46.97 -33.10
N LYS A 16 82.67 -47.40 -32.52
CA LYS A 16 83.54 -48.50 -33.01
C LYS A 16 84.04 -48.33 -34.45
N PHE A 17 84.35 -47.11 -34.87
CA PHE A 17 85.03 -46.86 -36.14
C PHE A 17 86.48 -47.37 -36.10
N THR A 18 87.00 -47.81 -37.25
CA THR A 18 88.43 -48.14 -37.41
C THR A 18 89.28 -46.86 -37.45
N GLU A 19 90.56 -46.94 -37.10
CA GLU A 19 91.47 -45.75 -37.12
C GLU A 19 91.49 -45.04 -38.47
N GLN A 20 91.33 -45.79 -39.57
CA GLN A 20 91.26 -45.26 -40.92
C GLN A 20 89.96 -44.48 -41.18
N GLU A 21 88.83 -44.96 -40.66
CA GLU A 21 87.53 -44.29 -40.74
C GLU A 21 87.49 -43.04 -39.88
N GLU A 22 88.07 -43.08 -38.68
CA GLU A 22 88.19 -41.91 -37.82
C GLU A 22 89.06 -40.82 -38.49
N LYS A 23 90.17 -41.21 -39.12
CA LYS A 23 91.02 -40.29 -39.88
C LYS A 23 90.30 -39.70 -41.09
N ASN A 24 89.48 -40.49 -41.79
CA ASN A 24 88.67 -40.02 -42.91
C ASN A 24 87.56 -39.06 -42.46
N ILE A 25 86.88 -39.35 -41.35
CA ILE A 25 85.85 -38.48 -40.77
C ILE A 25 86.46 -37.16 -40.30
N ARG A 26 87.62 -37.19 -39.63
CA ARG A 26 88.35 -35.98 -39.26
C ARG A 26 88.74 -35.16 -40.49
N LYS A 27 89.25 -35.81 -41.54
CA LYS A 27 89.60 -35.15 -42.81
C LYS A 27 88.39 -34.55 -43.53
N ILE A 28 87.21 -35.16 -43.40
CA ILE A 28 85.95 -34.64 -43.93
C ILE A 28 85.48 -33.43 -43.10
N LEU A 29 85.56 -33.50 -41.77
CA LEU A 29 85.18 -32.40 -40.87
C LEU A 29 86.12 -31.19 -40.96
N GLU A 30 87.41 -31.43 -41.24
CA GLU A 30 88.42 -30.40 -41.53
C GLU A 30 88.43 -30.01 -43.02
N SER A 31 87.48 -30.52 -43.82
CA SER A 31 87.35 -30.16 -45.23
C SER A 31 86.92 -28.70 -45.38
N PRO A 32 87.53 -27.95 -46.30
CA PRO A 32 87.11 -26.59 -46.62
C PRO A 32 85.66 -26.50 -47.15
N GLU A 33 85.07 -27.61 -47.59
CA GLU A 33 83.66 -27.66 -48.00
C GLU A 33 82.70 -27.68 -46.79
N ILE A 34 83.02 -28.43 -45.73
CA ILE A 34 82.20 -28.46 -44.50
C ILE A 34 82.34 -27.14 -43.74
N GLU A 35 83.54 -26.56 -43.68
CA GLU A 35 83.75 -25.24 -43.09
C GLU A 35 82.93 -24.16 -43.79
N LYS A 36 82.80 -24.21 -45.12
CA LYS A 36 81.91 -23.32 -45.89
C LYS A 36 80.43 -23.53 -45.58
N ILE A 37 79.98 -24.77 -45.37
CA ILE A 37 78.58 -25.06 -45.01
C ILE A 37 78.28 -24.52 -43.61
N LEU A 38 79.15 -24.81 -42.63
CA LEU A 38 79.02 -24.31 -41.26
C LEU A 38 79.08 -22.78 -41.21
N SER A 39 79.96 -22.16 -41.99
CA SER A 39 80.06 -20.70 -42.10
C SER A 39 78.79 -20.07 -42.70
N ARG A 40 78.18 -20.73 -43.71
CA ARG A 40 76.88 -20.31 -44.27
C ARG A 40 75.76 -20.41 -43.24
N GLU A 41 75.61 -21.55 -42.57
CA GLU A 41 74.60 -21.73 -41.51
C GLU A 41 74.80 -20.74 -40.35
N GLU A 42 76.04 -20.51 -39.93
CA GLU A 42 76.36 -19.53 -38.90
C GLU A 42 75.98 -18.12 -39.36
N SER A 43 76.28 -17.75 -40.61
CA SER A 43 75.91 -16.45 -41.16
C SER A 43 74.40 -16.24 -41.24
N GLU A 44 73.62 -17.28 -41.55
CA GLU A 44 72.15 -17.22 -41.58
C GLU A 44 71.57 -17.06 -40.17
N ARG A 45 72.08 -17.84 -39.19
CA ARG A 45 71.69 -17.69 -37.78
C ARG A 45 72.07 -16.32 -37.22
N ILE A 46 73.23 -15.77 -37.60
CA ILE A 46 73.65 -14.42 -37.20
C ILE A 46 72.70 -13.38 -37.77
N LYS A 47 72.31 -13.50 -39.05
CA LYS A 47 71.33 -12.60 -39.69
C LYS A 47 69.96 -12.66 -38.99
N GLU A 48 69.45 -13.87 -38.74
CA GLU A 48 68.18 -14.06 -38.03
C GLU A 48 68.22 -13.44 -36.63
N ARG A 49 69.30 -13.66 -35.88
CA ARG A 49 69.49 -13.04 -34.55
C ARG A 49 69.58 -11.52 -34.62
N ALA A 50 70.22 -10.97 -35.65
CA ALA A 50 70.29 -9.53 -35.86
C ALA A 50 68.90 -8.93 -36.17
N ASP A 51 68.08 -9.63 -36.95
CA ASP A 51 66.72 -9.18 -37.27
C ASP A 51 65.78 -9.30 -36.07
N LEU A 52 65.86 -10.40 -35.31
CA LEU A 52 65.15 -10.54 -34.03
C LEU A 52 65.56 -9.47 -33.03
N LYS A 53 66.85 -9.12 -32.96
CA LYS A 53 67.35 -8.03 -32.11
C LYS A 53 66.75 -6.68 -32.50
N LYS A 54 66.70 -6.35 -33.80
CA LYS A 54 66.02 -5.13 -34.29
C LYS A 54 64.53 -5.12 -33.96
N GLN A 55 63.85 -6.26 -34.09
CA GLN A 55 62.44 -6.37 -33.72
C GLN A 55 62.25 -6.15 -32.23
N LEU A 56 63.10 -6.74 -31.39
CA LEU A 56 63.11 -6.58 -29.94
C LEU A 56 63.34 -5.13 -29.53
N ASP A 57 64.35 -4.47 -30.10
CA ASP A 57 64.72 -3.08 -29.78
C ASP A 57 63.62 -2.08 -30.13
N THR A 58 62.66 -2.45 -31.00
CA THR A 58 61.53 -1.60 -31.39
C THR A 58 60.21 -1.97 -30.72
N VAL A 59 60.13 -3.06 -29.92
CA VAL A 59 58.89 -3.47 -29.25
C VAL A 59 58.35 -2.36 -28.37
N ASP A 60 59.19 -1.82 -27.48
CA ASP A 60 58.77 -0.79 -26.53
C ASP A 60 58.24 0.45 -27.27
N SER A 61 58.97 0.96 -28.26
CA SER A 61 58.50 2.11 -29.06
C SER A 61 57.18 1.87 -29.80
N ARG A 62 56.89 0.63 -30.21
CA ARG A 62 55.65 0.28 -30.92
C ARG A 62 54.45 0.18 -29.98
N HIS A 63 54.66 -0.26 -28.74
CA HIS A 63 53.57 -0.53 -27.80
C HIS A 63 53.38 0.56 -26.75
N GLN A 64 54.43 1.28 -26.37
CA GLN A 64 54.40 2.29 -25.31
C GLN A 64 53.32 3.35 -25.52
N PRO A 65 53.10 3.94 -26.72
CA PRO A 65 52.04 4.93 -26.91
C PRO A 65 50.63 4.37 -26.68
N ASN A 66 50.40 3.11 -27.06
CA ASN A 66 49.11 2.45 -26.84
C ASN A 66 48.90 2.13 -25.36
N ILE A 67 49.97 1.71 -24.65
CA ILE A 67 49.95 1.46 -23.20
C ILE A 67 49.63 2.77 -22.47
N GLU A 68 50.30 3.87 -22.82
CA GLU A 68 50.08 5.19 -22.21
C GLU A 68 48.67 5.70 -22.45
N ARG A 69 48.15 5.57 -23.69
CA ARG A 69 46.76 5.93 -24.00
C ARG A 69 45.77 5.10 -23.19
N ALA A 70 45.93 3.77 -23.16
CA ALA A 70 45.05 2.89 -22.40
C ALA A 70 45.11 3.19 -20.89
N ALA A 71 46.29 3.50 -20.37
CA ALA A 71 46.46 3.91 -18.97
C ALA A 71 45.77 5.24 -18.68
N GLN A 72 45.78 6.19 -19.62
CA GLN A 72 45.04 7.45 -19.47
C GLN A 72 43.53 7.22 -19.50
N GLU A 73 43.02 6.49 -20.50
CA GLU A 73 41.60 6.15 -20.61
C GLU A 73 41.09 5.43 -19.37
N PHE A 74 41.89 4.51 -18.81
CA PHE A 74 41.58 3.83 -17.57
C PHE A 74 41.45 4.81 -16.39
N ARG A 75 42.39 5.75 -16.24
CA ARG A 75 42.35 6.76 -15.16
C ARG A 75 41.12 7.66 -15.29
N ASP A 76 40.81 8.11 -16.51
CA ASP A 76 39.65 8.97 -16.77
C ASP A 76 38.34 8.22 -16.49
N ALA A 77 38.25 6.94 -16.88
CA ALA A 77 37.10 6.08 -16.60
C ALA A 77 36.92 5.81 -15.10
N ASP A 78 38.00 5.58 -14.35
CA ASP A 78 37.94 5.37 -12.90
C ASP A 78 37.47 6.64 -12.17
N GLU A 79 37.95 7.82 -12.58
CA GLU A 79 37.49 9.09 -12.02
C GLU A 79 36.00 9.33 -12.32
N ALA A 80 35.55 9.06 -13.55
CA ALA A 80 34.15 9.16 -13.94
C ALA A 80 33.26 8.20 -13.13
N LEU A 81 33.71 6.95 -12.94
CA LEU A 81 33.01 5.96 -12.11
C LEU A 81 32.91 6.43 -10.66
N LYS A 82 33.98 7.00 -10.10
CA LYS A 82 34.00 7.54 -8.74
C LYS A 82 33.00 8.69 -8.58
N LYS A 83 32.94 9.63 -9.53
CA LYS A 83 31.95 10.72 -9.53
C LYS A 83 30.52 10.19 -9.62
N ALA A 84 30.26 9.23 -10.51
CA ALA A 84 28.95 8.60 -10.65
C ALA A 84 28.50 7.90 -9.36
N ARG A 85 29.41 7.19 -8.68
CA ARG A 85 29.14 6.56 -7.38
C ARG A 85 28.79 7.58 -6.29
N ASN A 86 29.50 8.70 -6.25
CA ASN A 86 29.19 9.77 -5.29
C ASN A 86 27.80 10.36 -5.54
N HIS A 87 27.45 10.67 -6.80
CA HIS A 87 26.11 11.14 -7.14
C HIS A 87 25.02 10.12 -6.84
N LEU A 88 25.27 8.83 -7.08
CA LEU A 88 24.33 7.77 -6.72
C LEU A 88 24.11 7.72 -5.20
N ASN A 89 25.18 7.82 -4.41
CA ASN A 89 25.08 7.83 -2.95
C ASN A 89 24.30 9.05 -2.43
N GLU A 90 24.57 10.24 -2.99
CA GLU A 90 23.79 11.45 -2.68
C GLU A 90 22.31 11.29 -3.04
N ALA A 91 22.01 10.70 -4.20
CA ALA A 91 20.64 10.44 -4.63
C ALA A 91 19.93 9.44 -3.70
N ILE A 92 20.62 8.37 -3.27
CA ILE A 92 20.11 7.39 -2.29
C ILE A 92 19.79 8.08 -0.96
N GLN A 93 20.68 8.93 -0.45
CA GLN A 93 20.46 9.66 0.80
C GLN A 93 19.27 10.61 0.68
N LYS A 94 19.17 11.37 -0.42
CA LYS A 94 18.04 12.26 -0.70
C LYS A 94 16.72 11.49 -0.78
N HIS A 95 16.71 10.34 -1.46
CA HIS A 95 15.53 9.48 -1.56
C HIS A 95 15.12 8.93 -0.18
N ALA A 96 16.08 8.44 0.62
CA ALA A 96 15.81 7.93 1.96
C ALA A 96 15.23 9.02 2.88
N LEU A 97 15.79 10.23 2.84
CA LEU A 97 15.28 11.38 3.59
C LEU A 97 13.87 11.76 3.13
N ALA A 98 13.63 11.85 1.82
CA ALA A 98 12.31 12.17 1.27
C ALA A 98 11.25 11.14 1.68
N LEU A 99 11.60 9.85 1.63
CA LEU A 99 10.72 8.77 2.07
C LEU A 99 10.40 8.85 3.57
N GLN A 100 11.41 9.15 4.40
CA GLN A 100 11.22 9.34 5.84
C GLN A 100 10.31 10.53 6.13
N LEU A 101 10.53 11.66 5.46
CA LEU A 101 9.69 12.86 5.59
C LEU A 101 8.25 12.57 5.17
N MET A 102 8.04 11.92 4.03
CA MET A 102 6.72 11.55 3.54
C MET A 102 5.97 10.68 4.57
N ARG A 103 6.61 9.62 5.08
CA ARG A 103 6.02 8.76 6.10
C ARG A 103 5.76 9.50 7.42
N GLY A 104 6.67 10.39 7.82
CA GLY A 104 6.48 11.24 8.98
C GLY A 104 5.24 12.12 8.85
N SER A 105 5.07 12.79 7.70
CA SER A 105 3.90 13.61 7.42
C SER A 105 2.60 12.79 7.33
N GLU A 106 2.64 11.57 6.79
CA GLU A 106 1.49 10.67 6.78
C GLU A 106 1.06 10.29 8.20
N LEU A 107 2.00 9.97 9.08
CA LEU A 107 1.72 9.67 10.49
C LEU A 107 1.15 10.89 11.22
N GLN A 108 1.74 12.07 11.04
CA GLN A 108 1.23 13.32 11.64
C GLN A 108 -0.21 13.61 11.19
N LYS A 109 -0.50 13.46 9.89
CA LYS A 109 -1.87 13.58 9.37
C LYS A 109 -2.83 12.58 10.03
N LEU A 110 -2.40 11.34 10.24
CA LEU A 110 -3.23 10.32 10.90
C LEU A 110 -3.48 10.66 12.37
N GLU A 111 -2.46 11.11 13.10
CA GLU A 111 -2.56 11.55 14.49
C GLU A 111 -3.52 12.75 14.62
N GLU A 112 -3.31 13.80 13.82
CA GLU A 112 -4.16 14.99 13.82
C GLU A 112 -5.61 14.64 13.48
N SER A 113 -5.84 13.85 12.42
CA SER A 113 -7.17 13.37 12.05
C SER A 113 -7.84 12.56 13.16
N SER A 114 -7.09 11.71 13.86
CA SER A 114 -7.58 10.91 14.99
C SER A 114 -7.95 11.80 16.17
N GLU A 115 -7.11 12.77 16.51
CA GLU A 115 -7.36 13.73 17.59
C GLU A 115 -8.59 14.60 17.31
N ILE A 116 -8.71 15.14 16.09
CA ILE A 116 -9.88 15.93 15.68
C ILE A 116 -11.15 15.08 15.76
N ARG A 117 -11.12 13.83 15.27
CA ARG A 117 -12.27 12.91 15.40
C ARG A 117 -12.63 12.65 16.85
N LYS A 118 -11.64 12.44 17.71
CA LYS A 118 -11.86 12.25 19.15
C LYS A 118 -12.53 13.48 19.76
N GLN A 119 -12.05 14.69 19.47
CA GLN A 119 -12.66 15.93 19.95
C GLN A 119 -14.10 16.11 19.45
N LEU A 120 -14.36 15.82 18.17
CA LEU A 120 -15.71 15.84 17.59
C LEU A 120 -16.63 14.86 18.31
N TYR A 121 -16.16 13.63 18.56
CA TYR A 121 -16.93 12.66 19.33
C TYR A 121 -17.17 13.15 20.76
N GLU A 122 -16.15 13.61 21.50
CA GLU A 122 -16.30 14.06 22.88
C GLU A 122 -17.27 15.25 23.01
N GLY A 123 -17.32 16.12 22.00
CA GLY A 123 -18.24 17.26 21.93
C GLY A 123 -19.63 16.95 21.34
N ARG A 124 -19.91 15.71 20.95
CA ARG A 124 -21.17 15.33 20.29
C ARG A 124 -22.38 15.48 21.21
N ASP A 125 -23.56 15.62 20.59
CA ASP A 125 -24.83 15.62 21.30
C ASP A 125 -25.09 14.23 21.93
N ARG A 126 -25.33 14.19 23.25
CA ARG A 126 -25.52 12.94 24.03
C ARG A 126 -26.65 12.07 23.51
N ARG A 127 -27.64 12.65 22.83
CA ARG A 127 -28.76 11.93 22.23
C ARG A 127 -28.30 10.92 21.18
N ILE A 128 -27.17 11.17 20.53
CA ILE A 128 -26.53 10.21 19.62
C ILE A 128 -26.22 8.91 20.37
N ASP A 129 -25.67 9.01 21.57
CA ASP A 129 -25.30 7.84 22.38
C ASP A 129 -26.54 7.09 22.85
N ASP A 130 -27.54 7.80 23.35
CA ASP A 130 -28.80 7.21 23.81
C ASP A 130 -29.53 6.49 22.68
N PHE A 131 -29.61 7.13 21.50
CA PHE A 131 -30.25 6.53 20.33
C PHE A 131 -29.48 5.30 19.83
N LEU A 132 -28.14 5.37 19.75
CA LEU A 132 -27.29 4.24 19.35
C LEU A 132 -27.37 3.09 20.35
N PHE A 133 -27.44 3.38 21.65
CA PHE A 133 -27.62 2.38 22.70
C PHE A 133 -28.90 1.57 22.46
N HIS A 134 -30.03 2.26 22.22
CA HIS A 134 -31.30 1.61 21.96
C HIS A 134 -31.33 0.84 20.62
N LEU A 135 -30.71 1.39 19.56
CA LEU A 135 -30.56 0.66 18.29
C LEU A 135 -29.73 -0.61 18.47
N SER A 136 -28.65 -0.56 19.26
CA SER A 136 -27.82 -1.72 19.54
C SER A 136 -28.55 -2.79 20.34
N ASP A 137 -29.35 -2.41 21.35
CA ASP A 137 -30.19 -3.35 22.10
C ASP A 137 -31.23 -4.02 21.19
N ALA A 138 -31.89 -3.23 20.33
CA ALA A 138 -32.84 -3.76 19.36
C ALA A 138 -32.19 -4.70 18.34
N ASN A 139 -30.97 -4.37 17.86
CA ASN A 139 -30.19 -5.21 16.95
C ASN A 139 -29.93 -6.61 17.55
N GLU A 140 -29.48 -6.67 18.81
CA GLU A 140 -29.24 -7.94 19.49
C GLU A 140 -30.54 -8.73 19.69
N ARG A 141 -31.64 -8.07 20.10
CA ARG A 141 -32.94 -8.75 20.25
C ARG A 141 -33.43 -9.37 18.93
N ILE A 142 -33.43 -8.58 17.85
CA ILE A 142 -33.90 -9.04 16.53
C ILE A 142 -33.04 -10.18 16.00
N ARG A 143 -31.72 -10.13 16.21
CA ARG A 143 -30.80 -11.21 15.84
C ARG A 143 -31.19 -12.56 16.45
N HIS A 144 -31.71 -12.55 17.67
CA HIS A 144 -32.15 -13.77 18.37
C HIS A 144 -33.57 -14.23 18.03
N MET A 145 -34.31 -13.49 17.17
CA MET A 145 -35.66 -13.84 16.75
C MET A 145 -35.72 -14.66 15.45
N ALA A 146 -34.57 -15.10 14.94
CA ALA A 146 -34.53 -16.05 13.82
C ALA A 146 -35.10 -17.39 14.26
N THR A 147 -36.24 -17.77 13.67
CA THR A 147 -36.97 -19.00 13.97
C THR A 147 -37.22 -19.78 12.70
N ILE A 148 -37.09 -21.11 12.79
CA ILE A 148 -37.51 -22.04 11.76
C ILE A 148 -38.72 -22.79 12.32
N THR A 149 -39.86 -22.68 11.65
CA THR A 149 -41.10 -23.33 12.07
C THR A 149 -41.36 -24.54 11.19
N GLU A 150 -41.62 -25.67 11.84
CA GLU A 150 -41.97 -26.93 11.18
C GLU A 150 -43.50 -27.04 11.07
N PHE A 151 -44.01 -27.17 9.85
CA PHE A 151 -45.42 -27.45 9.56
C PHE A 151 -45.58 -28.89 9.09
N ARG A 152 -46.24 -29.71 9.93
CA ARG A 152 -46.57 -31.09 9.59
C ARG A 152 -47.94 -31.15 8.93
N GLY A 153 -47.98 -31.61 7.70
CA GLY A 153 -49.19 -31.78 6.92
C GLY A 153 -49.35 -33.22 6.40
N LYS A 154 -50.46 -33.44 5.70
CA LYS A 154 -50.63 -34.61 4.83
C LYS A 154 -51.04 -34.10 3.46
N ILE A 155 -50.46 -34.67 2.41
CA ILE A 155 -50.90 -34.35 1.04
C ILE A 155 -52.33 -34.83 0.89
N TRP A 156 -53.22 -33.88 0.58
CA TRP A 156 -54.64 -34.18 0.34
C TRP A 156 -54.76 -35.17 -0.83
N GLY A 157 -55.40 -36.32 -0.58
CA GLY A 157 -55.59 -37.40 -1.55
C GLY A 157 -54.65 -38.61 -1.40
N THR A 158 -53.37 -38.42 -1.01
CA THR A 158 -52.41 -39.54 -0.86
C THR A 158 -52.14 -39.90 0.60
N GLY A 159 -52.46 -39.01 1.55
CA GLY A 159 -52.26 -39.26 2.99
C GLY A 159 -50.80 -39.32 3.45
N ILE A 160 -49.85 -39.10 2.53
CA ILE A 160 -48.42 -39.10 2.80
C ILE A 160 -48.10 -37.93 3.74
N PRO A 161 -47.43 -38.17 4.88
CA PRO A 161 -47.01 -37.11 5.76
C PRO A 161 -45.97 -36.23 5.05
N THR A 162 -46.18 -34.92 5.10
CA THR A 162 -45.22 -33.93 4.61
C THR A 162 -44.80 -33.02 5.74
N VAL A 163 -43.55 -32.55 5.65
CA VAL A 163 -43.00 -31.55 6.53
C VAL A 163 -42.56 -30.38 5.68
N GLN A 164 -43.14 -29.20 5.92
CA GLN A 164 -42.72 -27.94 5.33
C GLN A 164 -42.01 -27.11 6.40
N TYR A 165 -40.94 -26.43 6.01
CA TYR A 165 -40.21 -25.54 6.90
C TYR A 165 -40.38 -24.12 6.40
N GLU A 166 -40.84 -23.23 7.27
CA GLU A 166 -40.84 -21.79 7.01
C GLU A 166 -39.83 -21.12 7.93
N SER A 167 -39.06 -20.18 7.39
CA SER A 167 -38.04 -19.44 8.13
C SER A 167 -38.28 -17.94 7.97
N ASN A 168 -38.21 -17.20 9.08
CA ASN A 168 -38.27 -15.74 9.05
C ASN A 168 -36.88 -15.09 8.87
N LEU A 169 -35.84 -15.88 8.54
CA LEU A 169 -34.45 -15.42 8.48
C LEU A 169 -34.25 -14.22 7.55
N GLU A 170 -34.92 -14.17 6.40
CA GLU A 170 -34.77 -13.05 5.47
C GLU A 170 -35.37 -11.75 6.04
N SER A 171 -36.52 -11.83 6.72
CA SER A 171 -37.09 -10.69 7.44
C SER A 171 -36.18 -10.19 8.56
N VAL A 172 -35.50 -11.10 9.28
CA VAL A 172 -34.52 -10.76 10.32
C VAL A 172 -33.32 -10.06 9.70
N LYS A 173 -32.75 -10.59 8.61
CA LYS A 173 -31.62 -9.97 7.90
C LYS A 173 -31.97 -8.57 7.38
N GLU A 174 -33.15 -8.41 6.79
CA GLU A 174 -33.63 -7.11 6.32
C GLU A 174 -33.68 -6.10 7.46
N ALA A 175 -34.29 -6.47 8.60
CA ALA A 175 -34.35 -5.60 9.76
C ALA A 175 -32.96 -5.23 10.32
N LEU A 176 -32.05 -6.20 10.45
CA LEU A 176 -30.67 -5.96 10.88
C LEU A 176 -29.93 -5.04 9.91
N GLY A 177 -30.16 -5.17 8.60
CA GLY A 177 -29.58 -4.28 7.59
C GLY A 177 -30.04 -2.83 7.77
N VAL A 178 -31.34 -2.60 8.00
CA VAL A 178 -31.87 -1.24 8.22
C VAL A 178 -31.38 -0.65 9.54
N ILE A 179 -31.24 -1.46 10.60
CA ILE A 179 -30.67 -0.99 11.88
C ILE A 179 -29.21 -0.59 11.70
N ALA A 180 -28.42 -1.40 10.99
CA ALA A 180 -27.02 -1.09 10.71
C ALA A 180 -26.88 0.23 9.93
N GLU A 181 -27.71 0.42 8.90
CA GLU A 181 -27.77 1.67 8.11
C GLU A 181 -28.08 2.89 9.02
N ALA A 182 -29.04 2.74 9.94
CA ALA A 182 -29.40 3.79 10.90
C ALA A 182 -28.24 4.09 11.86
N MET A 183 -27.62 3.07 12.43
CA MET A 183 -26.48 3.22 13.34
C MET A 183 -25.32 3.93 12.65
N ASP A 184 -25.01 3.60 11.40
CA ASP A 184 -23.93 4.24 10.66
C ASP A 184 -24.26 5.69 10.29
N SER A 185 -25.51 5.96 9.91
CA SER A 185 -25.99 7.33 9.67
C SER A 185 -25.90 8.20 10.92
N ILE A 186 -26.31 7.68 12.08
CA ILE A 186 -26.24 8.39 13.37
C ILE A 186 -24.79 8.56 13.85
N ARG A 187 -23.90 7.58 13.63
CA ARG A 187 -22.46 7.73 13.92
C ARG A 187 -21.78 8.76 13.02
N ALA A 188 -22.16 8.83 11.75
CA ALA A 188 -21.64 9.82 10.82
C ALA A 188 -22.07 11.23 11.24
N ALA A 189 -23.31 11.38 11.73
CA ALA A 189 -23.83 12.63 12.26
C ALA A 189 -22.99 13.20 13.42
N ALA A 190 -22.35 12.34 14.24
CA ALA A 190 -21.46 12.77 15.32
C ALA A 190 -20.20 13.52 14.85
N LEU A 191 -19.84 13.39 13.57
CA LEU A 191 -18.68 14.04 12.97
C LEU A 191 -19.03 15.28 12.14
N LEU A 192 -20.32 15.61 12.03
CA LEU A 192 -20.81 16.72 11.23
C LEU A 192 -21.18 17.91 12.14
N PRO A 193 -21.01 19.16 11.67
CA PRO A 193 -21.43 20.35 12.39
C PRO A 193 -22.94 20.56 12.26
N ILE A 194 -23.74 19.61 12.77
CA ILE A 194 -25.20 19.66 12.71
C ILE A 194 -25.79 20.33 13.95
N SER A 195 -26.86 21.08 13.75
CA SER A 195 -27.65 21.69 14.81
C SER A 195 -28.47 20.65 15.56
N ARG A 196 -28.93 21.02 16.77
CA ARG A 196 -29.81 20.19 17.59
C ARG A 196 -31.08 19.78 16.85
N ASN A 197 -31.63 20.65 16.01
CA ASN A 197 -32.86 20.41 15.24
C ASN A 197 -32.63 19.45 14.08
N GLU A 198 -31.57 19.65 13.30
CA GLU A 198 -31.20 18.73 12.21
C GLU A 198 -30.95 17.31 12.74
N LEU A 199 -30.32 17.19 13.91
CA LEU A 199 -30.14 15.89 14.56
C LEU A 199 -31.47 15.26 14.98
N SER A 200 -32.40 16.04 15.52
CA SER A 200 -33.74 15.56 15.87
C SER A 200 -34.49 15.09 14.62
N GLU A 201 -34.47 15.86 13.53
CA GLU A 201 -35.09 15.49 12.26
C GLU A 201 -34.51 14.19 11.69
N LEU A 202 -33.18 14.05 11.74
CA LEU A 202 -32.50 12.82 11.33
C LEU A 202 -32.96 11.61 12.15
N MET A 203 -32.96 11.72 13.48
CA MET A 203 -33.39 10.64 14.37
C MET A 203 -34.87 10.31 14.16
N THR A 204 -35.74 11.31 14.07
CA THR A 204 -37.17 11.13 13.79
C THR A 204 -37.40 10.44 12.43
N GLY A 205 -36.64 10.81 11.40
CA GLY A 205 -36.68 10.13 10.10
C GLY A 205 -36.33 8.64 10.21
N TRP A 206 -35.28 8.31 10.96
CA TRP A 206 -34.89 6.92 11.23
C TRP A 206 -35.92 6.16 12.06
N THR A 207 -36.46 6.79 13.11
CA THR A 207 -37.56 6.24 13.90
C THR A 207 -38.74 5.87 13.01
N HIS A 208 -39.17 6.75 12.11
CA HIS A 208 -40.28 6.46 11.18
C HIS A 208 -39.96 5.28 10.24
N LYS A 209 -38.74 5.22 9.70
CA LYS A 209 -38.30 4.14 8.81
C LYS A 209 -38.24 2.78 9.53
N ILE A 210 -37.82 2.77 10.79
CA ILE A 210 -37.56 1.54 11.57
C ILE A 210 -38.79 1.03 12.31
N THR A 211 -39.69 1.91 12.77
CA THR A 211 -40.92 1.56 13.52
C THR A 211 -41.71 0.38 12.91
N PRO A 212 -42.04 0.34 11.60
CA PRO A 212 -42.81 -0.77 11.03
C PRO A 212 -42.07 -2.11 11.10
N LEU A 213 -40.74 -2.10 11.04
CA LEU A 213 -39.92 -3.30 11.19
C LEU A 213 -39.95 -3.76 12.64
N PHE A 214 -39.71 -2.86 13.59
CA PHE A 214 -39.68 -3.18 15.02
C PHE A 214 -41.01 -3.72 15.52
N LYS A 215 -42.13 -3.21 14.99
CA LYS A 215 -43.47 -3.71 15.28
C LYS A 215 -43.66 -5.18 14.86
N LYS A 216 -43.07 -5.63 13.73
CA LYS A 216 -43.13 -7.04 13.30
C LYS A 216 -42.45 -7.99 14.27
N PHE A 217 -41.44 -7.48 14.98
CA PHE A 217 -40.61 -8.23 15.93
C PHE A 217 -40.97 -7.94 17.39
N GLU A 218 -42.01 -7.15 17.65
CA GLU A 218 -42.40 -6.71 19.00
C GLU A 218 -41.23 -6.10 19.81
N VAL A 219 -40.37 -5.34 19.13
CA VAL A 219 -39.23 -4.63 19.73
C VAL A 219 -39.56 -3.15 19.92
N LEU A 220 -39.10 -2.58 21.03
CA LEU A 220 -39.24 -1.15 21.34
C LEU A 220 -38.42 -0.28 20.38
N CYS A 221 -39.01 0.80 19.88
CA CYS A 221 -38.34 1.73 18.96
C CYS A 221 -37.89 3.00 19.68
N PRO A 222 -36.62 3.44 19.49
CA PRO A 222 -36.19 4.72 20.01
C PRO A 222 -36.81 5.88 19.22
N TYR A 223 -37.18 6.95 19.91
CA TYR A 223 -37.70 8.18 19.32
C TYR A 223 -37.26 9.41 20.12
N VAL A 224 -37.35 10.59 19.49
CA VAL A 224 -37.05 11.87 20.12
C VAL A 224 -38.35 12.50 20.59
N ASP A 225 -38.46 12.81 21.88
CA ASP A 225 -39.66 13.39 22.48
C ASP A 225 -39.75 14.92 22.27
N ALA A 226 -40.80 15.54 22.80
CA ALA A 226 -41.03 16.98 22.66
C ALA A 226 -39.98 17.86 23.36
N ASN A 227 -39.30 17.34 24.38
CA ASN A 227 -38.19 18.01 25.07
C ASN A 227 -36.86 17.83 24.32
N GLY A 228 -36.89 16.97 23.30
CA GLY A 228 -35.75 16.59 22.49
C GLY A 228 -34.96 15.46 23.11
N ASP A 229 -35.46 14.75 24.12
CA ASP A 229 -34.77 13.60 24.74
C ASP A 229 -35.08 12.31 23.97
N VAL A 230 -34.15 11.36 23.99
CA VAL A 230 -34.39 10.03 23.41
C VAL A 230 -35.15 9.16 24.40
N LYS A 231 -36.28 8.58 23.95
CA LYS A 231 -37.14 7.66 24.71
C LYS A 231 -37.38 6.38 23.89
N ILE A 232 -37.99 5.38 24.51
CA ILE A 232 -38.37 4.10 23.89
C ILE A 232 -39.88 3.87 24.01
N ASP A 233 -40.54 3.46 22.94
CA ASP A 233 -41.96 3.10 22.96
C ASP A 233 -42.30 1.99 21.94
N TYR A 234 -43.36 1.24 22.21
CA TYR A 234 -44.03 0.30 21.32
C TYR A 234 -45.00 1.01 20.36
N GLN A 235 -45.49 2.21 20.70
CA GLN A 235 -46.56 2.89 19.99
C GLN A 235 -46.29 4.38 19.80
N ILE A 236 -45.52 4.73 18.77
CA ILE A 236 -45.65 6.07 18.19
C ILE A 236 -46.98 6.09 17.44
N SER A 237 -48.05 6.50 18.12
CA SER A 237 -49.28 6.89 17.46
C SER A 237 -48.99 8.06 16.54
N MET A 238 -49.34 7.97 15.26
CA MET A 238 -49.21 9.06 14.28
C MET A 238 -49.80 10.41 14.77
N SER A 239 -50.68 10.40 15.78
CA SER A 239 -51.31 11.60 16.34
C SER A 239 -50.35 12.60 16.99
N GLU A 240 -49.23 12.16 17.58
CA GLU A 240 -48.30 13.08 18.26
C GLU A 240 -47.35 13.79 17.29
N ALA A 241 -47.01 13.16 16.16
CA ALA A 241 -46.20 13.80 15.10
C ALA A 241 -47.01 14.83 14.29
N ILE A 242 -48.31 14.59 14.08
CA ILE A 242 -49.18 15.48 13.29
C ILE A 242 -49.64 16.71 14.08
N SER A 243 -49.77 16.60 15.42
CA SER A 243 -50.20 17.71 16.28
C SER A 243 -49.23 18.91 16.28
N LYS A 244 -47.99 18.75 15.80
CA LYS A 244 -47.02 19.86 15.68
C LYS A 244 -47.02 20.56 14.32
N VAL A 245 -47.48 19.94 13.24
CA VAL A 245 -47.63 20.61 11.93
C VAL A 245 -48.86 21.56 11.92
N GLN A 246 -49.83 21.32 12.80
CA GLN A 246 -51.02 22.18 12.95
C GLN A 246 -50.95 23.16 14.13
N GLY A 247 -49.95 23.04 15.01
CA GLY A 247 -49.78 23.89 16.20
C GLY A 247 -49.27 25.31 15.92
N GLU A 248 -48.70 25.58 14.74
CA GLU A 248 -48.27 26.93 14.30
C GLU A 248 -49.43 27.79 13.75
N LEU A 249 -50.67 27.30 13.76
CA LEU A 249 -51.87 28.05 13.40
C LEU A 249 -52.79 28.24 14.61
N THR A 250 -52.26 28.76 15.72
CA THR A 250 -53.11 29.39 16.75
C THR A 250 -53.00 30.91 16.59
N PRO A 251 -54.10 31.63 16.28
CA PRO A 251 -54.06 33.08 16.20
C PRO A 251 -53.91 33.68 17.61
N ASP A 252 -53.06 34.69 17.67
CA ASP A 252 -52.72 35.54 18.81
C ASP A 252 -53.98 35.96 19.63
N PRO A 253 -54.03 35.73 20.96
CA PRO A 253 -55.19 36.11 21.79
C PRO A 253 -55.27 37.63 22.06
N ALA A 254 -54.55 38.47 21.32
CA ALA A 254 -54.44 39.90 21.54
C ALA A 254 -55.36 40.77 20.67
N GLN A 255 -56.60 40.37 20.36
CA GLN A 255 -57.59 41.29 19.78
C GLN A 255 -59.03 40.97 20.26
N ASN A 256 -59.38 41.41 21.46
CA ASN A 256 -60.76 41.78 21.80
C ASN A 256 -60.77 42.73 23.00
N SER A 257 -60.31 43.96 22.77
CA SER A 257 -60.63 45.12 23.60
C SER A 257 -61.30 46.20 22.74
N SER A 258 -62.61 46.07 22.57
CA SER A 258 -63.51 47.18 22.26
C SER A 258 -64.64 47.07 23.29
N GLY A 259 -64.90 48.05 24.16
CA GLY A 259 -65.02 49.47 23.89
C GLY A 259 -66.48 49.83 24.14
N ARG A 260 -66.84 50.09 25.40
CA ARG A 260 -68.14 50.69 25.77
C ARG A 260 -68.08 51.37 27.15
N GLU A 261 -67.61 52.61 27.14
CA GLU A 261 -68.18 53.68 27.97
C GLU A 261 -69.60 53.99 27.43
N PRO A 262 -70.57 54.50 28.22
CA PRO A 262 -70.43 55.79 28.92
C PRO A 262 -71.22 55.97 30.23
N ALA A 263 -70.90 57.07 30.94
CA ALA A 263 -71.83 58.15 31.35
C ALA A 263 -71.50 58.70 32.75
N ARG A 264 -70.83 59.86 32.77
CA ARG A 264 -70.67 60.71 33.96
C ARG A 264 -71.04 62.14 33.57
N ARG A 265 -72.13 62.67 34.15
CA ARG A 265 -72.52 64.10 34.38
C ARG A 265 -73.90 64.02 35.08
N GLN A 266 -74.26 64.79 36.11
CA GLN A 266 -73.79 66.07 36.63
C GLN A 266 -74.32 66.26 38.07
N ARG A 267 -73.63 67.13 38.82
CA ARG A 267 -74.02 67.71 40.12
C ARG A 267 -75.33 68.48 40.02
N ILE A 268 -76.13 68.46 41.10
CA ILE A 268 -76.88 69.63 41.59
C ILE A 268 -76.87 69.58 43.13
N SER A 269 -76.33 70.62 43.76
CA SER A 269 -76.58 71.01 45.17
C SER A 269 -77.68 72.07 45.17
N PRO A 270 -78.41 72.24 46.27
CA PRO A 270 -77.96 73.14 47.35
C PRO A 270 -77.60 72.41 48.64
#